data_AF-A0A7J0D6L3-F1
#
_entry.id   AF-A0A7J0D6L3-F1
#
_cell.length_a   1.000
_cell.length_b   1.000
_cell.length_c   1.000
_cell.angle_alpha   90.00
_cell.angle_beta   90.00
_cell.angle_gamma   90.00
#
_symmetry.space_group_name_H-M   'P 1'
#
loop_
_entity.id
_entity.type
_entity.pdbx_description
1 polymer ?
#
loop_
_entity_poly.entity_id
_entity_poly.type
_entity_poly.pdbx_seq_one_letter_code
_entity_poly.pdbx_strand_id
1 'polypeptide(L)'
;MSEVFPTTRHQRCWVHKTANCLDALPKSAQPAAKRATQNIYNAEDKEHAVKAVIAFAEQYGAKYPKVVKRITDDADELLAFFDYPAEHWIHLRTTNPIESTFATVRLRTKVTQVAGRRTAALPMVFKLIESAQARWRSVNAPHPVALVRAGARFERGHLVERPEGMAA
;
A
#
# COMPACT_ATOMS: atom_id res chain seq x y z
N MET A 1 15.90 -6.50 -6.69
CA MET A 1 14.68 -7.24 -6.28
C MET A 1 14.22 -8.13 -7.42
N SER A 2 14.00 -7.59 -8.62
CA SER A 2 13.63 -8.39 -9.82
C SER A 2 14.69 -9.41 -10.26
N GLU A 3 15.97 -9.15 -9.97
CA GLU A 3 17.06 -10.11 -10.19
C GLU A 3 16.98 -11.36 -9.28
N VAL A 4 16.46 -11.19 -8.06
CA VAL A 4 16.40 -12.27 -7.04
C VAL A 4 15.00 -12.89 -6.95
N PHE A 5 13.96 -12.08 -7.19
CA PHE A 5 12.55 -12.45 -7.10
C PHE A 5 11.80 -11.98 -8.36
N PRO A 6 12.05 -12.59 -9.53
CA PRO A 6 11.52 -12.12 -10.80
C PRO A 6 9.99 -12.25 -10.92
N THR A 7 9.38 -13.13 -10.12
CA THR A 7 7.93 -13.39 -10.14
C THR A 7 7.15 -12.55 -9.13
N THR A 8 7.82 -11.77 -8.28
CA THR A 8 7.15 -10.94 -7.27
C THR A 8 6.51 -9.72 -7.91
N ARG A 9 5.19 -9.57 -7.72
CA ARG A 9 4.48 -8.35 -8.10
C ARG A 9 4.91 -7.19 -7.20
N HIS A 10 5.19 -6.05 -7.81
CA HIS A 10 5.58 -4.84 -7.11
C HIS A 10 4.35 -3.98 -6.81
N GLN A 11 4.26 -3.48 -5.58
CA GLN A 11 3.24 -2.52 -5.19
C GLN A 11 3.88 -1.27 -4.58
N ARG A 12 3.44 -0.08 -5.00
CA ARG A 12 3.83 1.17 -4.35
C ARG A 12 2.93 1.54 -3.18
N CYS A 13 3.54 2.17 -2.19
CA CYS A 13 2.85 2.61 -1.00
C CYS A 13 2.05 3.89 -1.25
N TRP A 14 0.73 3.81 -1.10
CA TRP A 14 -0.19 4.95 -1.23
C TRP A 14 0.08 6.08 -0.23
N VAL A 15 0.58 5.78 0.98
CA VAL A 15 0.91 6.80 1.98
C VAL A 15 2.03 7.71 1.49
N HIS A 16 3.15 7.12 1.08
CA HIS A 16 4.28 7.87 0.52
C HIS A 16 3.92 8.54 -0.81
N LYS A 17 3.12 7.86 -1.64
CA LYS A 17 2.69 8.44 -2.91
C LYS A 17 1.80 9.68 -2.72
N THR A 18 0.87 9.61 -1.78
CA THR A 18 0.01 10.75 -1.42
C THR A 18 0.85 11.90 -0.88
N ALA A 19 1.77 11.64 0.06
CA ALA A 19 2.67 12.66 0.60
C ALA A 19 3.46 13.36 -0.51
N ASN A 20 4.10 12.59 -1.40
CA ASN A 20 4.79 13.13 -2.55
C ASN A 20 3.84 14.00 -3.39
N CYS A 21 2.64 13.54 -3.75
CA CYS A 21 1.73 14.36 -4.55
C CYS A 21 1.36 15.69 -3.87
N LEU A 22 1.10 15.68 -2.55
CA LEU A 22 0.74 16.88 -1.78
C LEU A 22 1.89 17.88 -1.67
N ASP A 23 3.13 17.42 -1.53
CA ASP A 23 4.32 18.29 -1.42
C ASP A 23 4.58 19.09 -2.71
N ALA A 24 4.05 18.65 -3.85
CA ALA A 24 4.12 19.38 -5.12
C ALA A 24 2.91 20.29 -5.37
N LEU A 25 2.01 20.46 -4.40
CA LEU A 25 0.80 21.29 -4.50
C LEU A 25 0.82 22.45 -3.50
N PRO A 26 0.24 23.60 -3.86
CA PRO A 26 0.00 24.66 -2.89
C PRO A 26 -0.94 24.17 -1.78
N LYS A 27 -0.74 24.65 -0.54
CA LYS A 27 -1.52 24.22 0.64
C LYS A 27 -3.03 24.32 0.44
N SER A 28 -3.50 25.30 -0.32
CA SER A 28 -4.93 25.47 -0.64
C SER A 28 -5.53 24.35 -1.49
N ALA A 29 -4.73 23.70 -2.35
CA ALA A 29 -5.18 22.61 -3.21
C ALA A 29 -5.04 21.22 -2.56
N GLN A 30 -4.19 21.10 -1.53
CA GLN A 30 -3.87 19.81 -0.89
C GLN A 30 -5.09 19.06 -0.33
N PRO A 31 -6.07 19.69 0.36
CA PRO A 31 -7.23 18.94 0.88
C PRO A 31 -8.07 18.28 -0.22
N ALA A 32 -8.28 18.97 -1.34
CA ALA A 32 -9.02 18.44 -2.48
C ALA A 32 -8.23 17.33 -3.18
N ALA A 33 -6.94 17.54 -3.44
CA ALA A 33 -6.08 16.55 -4.10
C ALA A 33 -5.90 15.29 -3.25
N LYS A 34 -5.83 15.45 -1.92
CA LYS A 34 -5.84 14.33 -0.99
C LYS A 34 -7.10 13.52 -1.20
N ARG A 35 -8.30 14.11 -1.09
CA ARG A 35 -9.58 13.41 -1.30
C ARG A 35 -9.65 12.71 -2.66
N ALA A 36 -9.24 13.38 -3.74
CA ALA A 36 -9.19 12.79 -5.07
C ALA A 36 -8.26 11.56 -5.12
N THR A 37 -7.10 11.63 -4.46
CA THR A 37 -6.20 10.48 -4.30
C THR A 37 -6.85 9.34 -3.49
N GLN A 38 -7.59 9.68 -2.43
CA GLN A 38 -8.32 8.68 -1.62
C GLN A 38 -9.42 7.99 -2.41
N ASN A 39 -10.09 8.70 -3.33
CA ASN A 39 -11.11 8.11 -4.18
C ASN A 39 -10.52 7.04 -5.12
N ILE A 40 -9.25 7.15 -5.51
CA ILE A 40 -8.59 6.15 -6.35
C ILE A 40 -8.40 4.84 -5.57
N TYR A 41 -7.72 4.89 -4.42
CA TYR A 41 -7.38 3.66 -3.68
C TYR A 41 -8.53 3.11 -2.82
N ASN A 42 -9.61 3.88 -2.65
CA ASN A 42 -10.86 3.43 -2.03
C ASN A 42 -11.96 3.10 -3.05
N ALA A 43 -11.64 3.06 -4.35
CA ALA A 43 -12.58 2.65 -5.37
C ALA A 43 -13.09 1.21 -5.11
N GLU A 44 -14.28 0.91 -5.64
CA GLU A 44 -14.95 -0.39 -5.48
C GLU A 44 -14.16 -1.53 -6.13
N ASP A 45 -13.49 -1.27 -7.25
CA ASP A 45 -12.64 -2.23 -7.94
C ASP A 45 -11.55 -1.51 -8.77
N LYS A 46 -10.71 -2.31 -9.44
CA LYS A 46 -9.61 -1.82 -10.28
C LYS A 46 -10.09 -0.94 -11.44
N GLU A 47 -11.21 -1.26 -12.06
CA GLU A 47 -11.73 -0.51 -13.20
C GLU A 47 -12.19 0.89 -12.76
N HIS A 48 -12.89 0.96 -11.63
CA HIS A 48 -13.29 2.23 -11.02
C HIS A 48 -12.08 3.03 -10.56
N ALA A 49 -11.03 2.38 -10.04
CA ALA A 49 -9.79 3.03 -9.68
C ALA A 49 -9.08 3.64 -10.90
N VAL A 50 -9.04 2.93 -12.04
CA VAL A 50 -8.48 3.46 -13.30
C VAL A 50 -9.28 4.67 -13.78
N LYS A 51 -10.62 4.63 -13.75
CA LYS A 51 -11.45 5.80 -14.06
C LYS A 51 -11.17 6.98 -13.13
N ALA A 52 -10.95 6.72 -11.83
CA ALA A 52 -10.58 7.75 -10.87
C ALA A 52 -9.19 8.35 -11.14
N VAL A 53 -8.23 7.55 -11.64
CA VAL A 53 -6.91 8.07 -12.10
C VAL A 53 -7.09 9.00 -13.30
N ILE A 54 -7.93 8.65 -14.27
CA ILE A 54 -8.23 9.50 -15.43
C ILE A 54 -8.87 10.81 -14.97
N ALA A 55 -9.89 10.76 -14.12
CA ALA A 55 -10.53 11.95 -13.57
C ALA A 55 -9.53 12.83 -12.77
N PHE A 56 -8.61 12.22 -12.02
CA PHE A 56 -7.54 12.95 -11.34
C PHE A 56 -6.61 13.65 -12.36
N ALA A 57 -6.25 12.96 -13.44
CA ALA A 57 -5.41 13.52 -14.49
C ALA A 57 -6.09 14.70 -15.21
N GLU A 58 -7.39 14.61 -15.49
CA GLU A 58 -8.17 15.71 -16.07
C GLU A 58 -8.25 16.92 -15.12
N GLN A 59 -8.55 16.67 -13.85
CA GLN A 59 -8.74 17.73 -12.86
C GLN A 59 -7.44 18.50 -12.58
N TYR A 60 -6.30 17.82 -12.50
CA TYR A 60 -5.03 18.41 -12.09
C TYR A 60 -4.03 18.60 -13.23
N GLY A 61 -4.25 18.00 -14.40
CA GLY A 61 -3.26 17.92 -15.49
C GLY A 61 -2.87 19.26 -16.09
N ALA A 62 -3.84 20.16 -16.27
CA ALA A 62 -3.59 21.49 -16.84
C ALA A 62 -2.68 22.35 -15.96
N LYS A 63 -2.85 22.29 -14.64
CA LYS A 63 -2.14 23.18 -13.68
C LYS A 63 -0.97 22.50 -12.98
N TYR A 64 -1.04 21.19 -12.79
CA TYR A 64 -0.10 20.40 -11.99
C TYR A 64 0.31 19.10 -12.71
N PRO A 65 0.86 19.16 -13.94
CA PRO A 65 1.19 17.97 -14.73
C PRO A 65 2.20 17.05 -14.02
N LYS A 66 3.11 17.61 -13.21
CA LYS A 66 4.05 16.83 -12.39
C LYS A 66 3.37 15.98 -11.32
N VAL A 67 2.24 16.45 -10.77
CA VAL A 67 1.47 15.72 -9.75
C VAL A 67 0.71 14.57 -10.42
N VAL A 68 0.12 14.83 -11.59
CA VAL A 68 -0.52 13.78 -12.40
C VAL A 68 0.47 12.69 -12.77
N LYS A 69 1.64 13.06 -13.31
CA LYS A 69 2.71 12.10 -13.65
C LYS A 69 3.11 11.21 -12.48
N ARG A 70 3.15 11.74 -11.26
CA ARG A 70 3.40 10.91 -10.07
C ARG A 70 2.40 9.75 -10.04
N ILE A 71 1.10 10.00 -10.16
CA ILE A 71 0.11 8.90 -10.10
C ILE A 71 0.13 8.04 -11.36
N THR A 72 0.14 8.65 -12.56
CA THR A 72 0.00 7.92 -13.82
C THR A 72 1.19 7.03 -14.14
N ASP A 73 2.42 7.47 -13.86
CA ASP A 73 3.63 6.71 -14.20
C ASP A 73 3.76 5.43 -13.37
N ASP A 74 3.15 5.40 -12.18
CA ASP A 74 3.17 4.24 -11.26
C ASP A 74 1.76 3.62 -11.10
N ALA A 75 0.81 3.89 -12.02
CA ALA A 75 -0.59 3.50 -11.84
C ALA A 75 -0.75 1.98 -11.65
N ASP A 76 -0.05 1.17 -12.44
CA ASP A 76 -0.12 -0.29 -12.36
C ASP A 76 0.38 -0.81 -10.99
N GLU A 77 1.51 -0.28 -10.51
CA GLU A 77 2.07 -0.66 -9.21
C GLU A 77 1.23 -0.12 -8.03
N LEU A 78 0.55 1.01 -8.20
CA LEU A 78 -0.34 1.57 -7.18
C LEU A 78 -1.65 0.79 -7.07
N LEU A 79 -2.15 0.25 -8.19
CA LEU A 79 -3.40 -0.49 -8.27
C LEU A 79 -3.22 -2.01 -8.15
N ALA A 80 -1.99 -2.50 -8.04
CA ALA A 80 -1.66 -3.92 -7.94
C ALA A 80 -2.40 -4.65 -6.79
N PHE A 81 -2.73 -3.94 -5.70
CA PHE A 81 -3.43 -4.56 -4.56
C PHE A 81 -4.86 -5.03 -4.91
N PHE A 82 -5.48 -4.49 -5.96
CA PHE A 82 -6.80 -4.94 -6.42
C PHE A 82 -6.81 -6.36 -6.99
N ASP A 83 -5.63 -6.92 -7.30
CA ASP A 83 -5.48 -8.31 -7.78
C ASP A 83 -5.48 -9.34 -6.62
N TYR A 84 -5.76 -8.89 -5.40
CA TYR A 84 -5.82 -9.69 -4.17
C TYR A 84 -7.25 -9.69 -3.59
N PRO A 85 -7.58 -10.55 -2.60
CA PRO A 85 -8.90 -10.58 -1.97
C PRO A 85 -9.36 -9.20 -1.48
N ALA A 86 -10.65 -8.87 -1.68
CA ALA A 86 -11.22 -7.57 -1.29
C ALA A 86 -11.02 -7.28 0.20
N GLU A 87 -11.11 -8.30 1.04
CA GLU A 87 -10.95 -8.21 2.49
C GLU A 87 -9.54 -7.74 2.88
N HIS A 88 -8.55 -7.96 2.02
CA HIS A 88 -7.14 -7.63 2.27
C HIS A 88 -6.79 -6.21 1.83
N TRP A 89 -7.57 -5.59 0.94
CA TRP A 89 -7.25 -4.27 0.37
C TRP A 89 -7.04 -3.19 1.44
N ILE A 90 -7.84 -3.20 2.51
CA ILE A 90 -7.70 -2.24 3.63
C ILE A 90 -6.31 -2.32 4.29
N HIS A 91 -5.73 -3.52 4.35
CA HIS A 91 -4.40 -3.75 4.92
C HIS A 91 -3.31 -3.41 3.90
N LEU A 92 -3.52 -3.74 2.63
CA LEU A 92 -2.53 -3.54 1.55
C LEU A 92 -2.37 -2.07 1.13
N ARG A 93 -3.42 -1.24 1.26
CA ARG A 93 -3.37 0.18 0.86
C ARG A 93 -2.89 1.14 1.94
N THR A 94 -2.62 0.65 3.15
CA THR A 94 -2.16 1.48 4.28
C THR A 94 -0.82 0.99 4.82
N THR A 95 -0.11 1.85 5.54
CA THR A 95 1.11 1.46 6.25
C THR A 95 0.86 1.15 7.71
N ASN A 96 -0.39 1.11 8.18
CA ASN A 96 -0.69 0.91 9.60
C ASN A 96 -0.08 -0.38 10.20
N PRO A 97 -0.06 -1.54 9.51
CA PRO A 97 0.62 -2.74 10.02
C PRO A 97 2.11 -2.52 10.29
N ILE A 98 2.76 -1.66 9.50
CA ILE A 98 4.17 -1.29 9.64
C ILE A 98 4.32 -0.22 10.73
N GLU A 99 3.61 0.90 10.57
CA GLU A 99 3.74 2.07 11.42
C GLU A 99 3.35 1.82 12.88
N SER A 100 2.33 0.99 13.13
CA SER A 100 1.92 0.62 14.49
C SER A 100 3.01 -0.20 15.20
N THR A 101 3.67 -1.11 14.50
CA THR A 101 4.80 -1.89 15.03
C THR A 101 5.99 -1.00 15.33
N PHE A 102 6.32 -0.06 14.44
CA PHE A 102 7.47 0.85 14.62
C PHE A 102 7.19 2.03 15.57
N ALA A 103 5.94 2.29 15.94
CA ALA A 103 5.59 3.38 16.86
C ALA A 103 6.29 3.22 18.23
N THR A 104 6.26 2.03 18.82
CA THR A 104 6.91 1.74 20.10
C THR A 104 8.43 1.86 20.00
N VAL A 105 9.01 1.40 18.88
CA VAL A 105 10.45 1.52 18.63
C VAL A 105 10.86 2.98 18.61
N ARG A 106 10.19 3.82 17.80
CA ARG A 106 10.49 5.26 17.70
C ARG A 106 10.35 5.99 19.03
N LEU A 107 9.31 5.68 19.79
CA LEU A 107 9.11 6.26 21.13
C LEU A 107 10.30 5.94 22.04
N ARG A 108 10.72 4.67 22.08
CA ARG A 108 11.80 4.25 22.96
C ARG A 108 13.16 4.79 22.52
N THR A 109 13.45 4.79 21.22
CA THR A 109 14.69 5.37 20.70
C THR A 109 14.78 6.88 20.95
N LYS A 110 13.65 7.60 20.86
CA LYS A 110 13.60 9.05 21.15
C LYS A 110 13.88 9.37 22.62
N VAL A 111 13.41 8.53 23.55
CA VAL A 111 13.64 8.70 24.99
C VAL A 111 15.05 8.28 25.38
N THR A 112 15.56 7.17 24.83
CA THR A 112 16.84 6.63 25.25
C THR A 112 18.02 7.51 24.83
N GLN A 113 17.90 8.34 23.77
CA GLN A 113 18.88 9.33 23.22
C GLN A 113 20.35 8.86 23.01
N VAL A 114 20.74 7.73 23.58
CA VAL A 114 22.10 7.22 23.78
C VAL A 114 22.10 5.71 23.58
N ALA A 115 21.48 5.22 22.51
CA ALA A 115 21.94 3.96 21.92
C ALA A 115 23.14 4.30 21.01
N GLY A 116 24.19 4.92 21.58
CA GLY A 116 25.32 5.52 20.87
C GLY A 116 26.18 4.52 20.07
N ARG A 117 25.83 3.23 20.08
CA ARG A 117 26.46 2.18 19.27
C ARG A 117 25.38 1.25 18.72
N ARG A 118 25.48 0.93 17.43
CA ARG A 118 24.59 -0.01 16.70
C ARG A 118 24.38 -1.33 17.45
N THR A 119 25.41 -1.81 18.14
CA THR A 119 25.42 -3.06 18.91
C THR A 119 24.46 -3.05 20.10
N ALA A 120 24.18 -1.89 20.71
CA ALA A 120 23.19 -1.76 21.79
C ALA A 120 21.79 -1.45 21.25
N ALA A 121 21.70 -0.73 20.12
CA ALA A 121 20.42 -0.39 19.49
C ALA A 121 19.71 -1.62 18.92
N LEU A 122 20.45 -2.52 18.25
CA LEU A 122 19.86 -3.65 17.53
C LEU A 122 19.11 -4.64 18.45
N PRO A 123 19.67 -5.11 19.58
CA PRO A 123 18.94 -5.97 20.51
C PRO A 123 17.71 -5.29 21.12
N MET A 124 17.79 -3.99 21.40
CA MET A 124 16.64 -3.22 21.89
C MET A 124 15.51 -3.20 20.86
N VAL A 125 15.80 -2.83 19.62
CA VAL A 125 14.82 -2.81 18.53
C VAL A 125 14.22 -4.21 18.33
N PHE A 126 15.06 -5.25 18.33
CA PHE A 126 14.60 -6.64 18.22
C PHE A 126 13.60 -7.00 19.32
N LYS A 127 13.94 -6.76 20.59
CA LYS A 127 13.06 -7.09 21.73
C LYS A 127 11.77 -6.28 21.75
N LEU A 128 11.80 -5.03 21.30
CA LEU A 128 10.60 -4.21 21.16
C LEU A 128 9.66 -4.74 20.07
N ILE A 129 10.20 -5.18 18.93
CA ILE A 129 9.42 -5.81 17.85
C ILE A 129 8.87 -7.16 18.31
N GLU A 130 9.69 -7.98 18.98
CA GLU A 130 9.28 -9.27 19.55
C GLU A 130 8.12 -9.10 20.56
N SER A 131 8.14 -8.01 21.33
CA SER A 131 7.05 -7.68 22.26
C SER A 131 5.80 -7.15 21.53
N ALA A 132 5.97 -6.43 20.42
CA ALA A 132 4.86 -5.96 19.59
C ALA A 132 4.13 -7.13 18.89
N GLN A 133 4.88 -8.16 18.47
CA GLN A 133 4.35 -9.30 17.73
C GLN A 133 3.24 -10.05 18.49
N ALA A 134 3.32 -10.09 19.82
CA ALA A 134 2.37 -10.79 20.68
C ALA A 134 0.94 -10.20 20.63
N ARG A 135 0.79 -8.99 20.07
CA ARG A 135 -0.49 -8.29 19.96
C ARG A 135 -0.92 -8.07 18.51
N TRP A 136 -0.24 -8.68 17.54
CA TRP A 136 -0.63 -8.55 16.15
C TRP A 136 -1.97 -9.22 15.89
N ARG A 137 -2.86 -8.47 15.23
CA ARG A 137 -4.14 -8.98 14.75
C ARG A 137 -3.94 -9.62 13.38
N SER A 138 -4.62 -10.73 13.15
CA SER A 138 -4.72 -11.33 11.81
C SER A 138 -5.31 -10.37 10.78
N VAL A 139 -4.96 -10.57 9.51
CA VAL A 139 -5.64 -9.91 8.39
C VAL A 139 -7.13 -10.26 8.39
N ASN A 140 -7.95 -9.38 7.81
CA ASN A 140 -9.38 -9.68 7.62
C ASN A 140 -9.50 -10.86 6.66
N ALA A 141 -10.38 -11.82 6.97
CA ALA A 141 -10.45 -13.10 6.28
C ALA A 141 -9.06 -13.75 6.11
N PRO A 142 -8.54 -14.48 7.11
CA PRO A 142 -7.21 -15.10 7.02
C PRO A 142 -7.14 -16.27 6.02
N HIS A 143 -8.26 -16.94 5.73
CA HIS A 143 -8.30 -18.15 4.90
C HIS A 143 -7.83 -17.95 3.44
N PRO A 144 -8.10 -16.83 2.72
CA PRO A 144 -7.60 -16.61 1.37
C PRO A 144 -6.09 -16.41 1.29
N VAL A 145 -5.37 -16.19 2.41
CA VAL A 145 -3.90 -16.12 2.40
C VAL A 145 -3.28 -17.40 1.82
N ALA A 146 -3.88 -18.56 2.10
CA ALA A 146 -3.43 -19.82 1.51
C ALA A 146 -3.62 -19.84 -0.01
N LEU A 147 -4.74 -19.30 -0.51
CA LEU A 147 -5.03 -19.19 -1.95
C LEU A 147 -4.09 -18.22 -2.66
N VAL A 148 -3.81 -17.07 -2.04
CA VAL A 148 -2.83 -16.09 -2.55
C VAL A 148 -1.45 -16.74 -2.63
N ARG A 149 -1.03 -17.49 -1.62
CA ARG A 149 0.25 -18.24 -1.64
C ARG A 149 0.29 -19.33 -2.70
N ALA A 150 -0.84 -19.94 -3.02
CA ALA A 150 -0.96 -20.92 -4.09
C ALA A 150 -1.03 -20.30 -5.49
N GLY A 151 -1.04 -18.96 -5.60
CA GLY A 151 -1.08 -18.26 -6.89
C GLY A 151 -2.48 -18.14 -7.50
N ALA A 152 -3.54 -18.28 -6.71
CA ALA A 152 -4.90 -18.10 -7.18
C ALA A 152 -5.13 -16.67 -7.73
N ARG A 153 -5.99 -16.58 -8.76
CA ARG A 153 -6.36 -15.30 -9.39
C ARG A 153 -7.61 -14.73 -8.73
N PHE A 154 -7.58 -13.43 -8.48
CA PHE A 154 -8.72 -12.67 -8.00
C PHE A 154 -9.12 -11.61 -9.02
N GLU A 155 -10.42 -11.49 -9.26
CA GLU A 155 -11.00 -10.44 -10.11
C GLU A 155 -12.04 -9.68 -9.32
N ARG A 156 -11.92 -8.35 -9.33
CA ARG A 156 -12.72 -7.44 -8.48
C ARG A 156 -12.74 -7.88 -7.01
N GLY A 157 -11.64 -8.49 -6.55
CA GLY A 157 -11.48 -8.96 -5.17
C GLY A 157 -12.09 -10.33 -4.86
N HIS A 158 -12.66 -11.04 -5.85
CA HIS A 158 -13.25 -12.36 -5.70
C HIS A 158 -12.41 -13.45 -6.37
N LEU A 159 -12.39 -14.66 -5.78
CA LEU A 159 -11.68 -15.81 -6.33
C LEU A 159 -12.27 -16.24 -7.68
N VAL A 160 -11.43 -16.42 -8.68
CA VAL A 160 -11.84 -16.99 -9.97
C VAL A 160 -11.61 -18.51 -9.92
N GLU A 161 -12.69 -19.29 -9.79
CA GLU A 161 -12.61 -20.76 -9.61
C GLU A 161 -12.29 -21.54 -10.90
N ARG A 162 -12.33 -20.90 -12.08
CA ARG A 162 -11.90 -21.46 -13.38
C ARG A 162 -11.81 -20.38 -14.45
N PRO A 163 -10.78 -20.37 -15.34
CA PRO A 163 -10.90 -19.62 -16.59
C PRO A 163 -11.94 -20.32 -17.49
N GLU A 164 -12.92 -19.57 -17.99
CA GLU A 164 -13.95 -20.02 -18.95
C GLU A 164 -13.34 -20.36 -20.34
N GLY A 165 -12.41 -21.31 -20.41
CA GLY A 165 -11.69 -21.62 -21.65
C GLY A 165 -11.14 -23.04 -21.79
N MET A 166 -11.40 -23.94 -20.85
CA MET A 166 -11.09 -25.37 -20.98
C MET A 166 -12.37 -26.19 -20.78
N ALA A 167 -13.30 -26.05 -21.72
CA ALA A 167 -14.21 -27.12 -22.07
C ALA A 167 -13.57 -27.84 -23.27
N ALA A 168 -13.25 -29.12 -23.07
CA ALA A 168 -12.73 -30.02 -24.09
C ALA A 168 -13.81 -30.37 -25.13
#